data_AF-W2KL28-F1
#
_entry.id   AF-W2KL28-F1
#
_cell.length_a   1.000
_cell.length_b   1.000
_cell.length_c   1.000
_cell.angle_alpha   90.00
_cell.angle_beta   90.00
_cell.angle_gamma   90.00
#
_symmetry.space_group_name_H-M   'P 1'
#
loop_
_entity.id
_entity.type
_entity.pdbx_description
1 polymer ?
#
loop_
_entity_poly.entity_id
_entity_poly.type
_entity_poly.pdbx_seq_one_letter_code
_entity_poly.pdbx_strand_id
1 'polypeptide(L)'
;MRFFYTGVLAIVFMVYTVCVSTATHLPSTPNTRSTLTLSVRSLRTIEKTDRIDEERGVTGTVSSLVKSSASKVIESAALKAYLAANKDGIYVLNKLKLAYNLKHPDEQISLVGVLSTRYGDDAVAKALVTAKGRTNSAELAESLQRQQLNGWLDNQKTIEYVMGKLKIGDDWTLTTSSRSLDALDEYIRLFNVRYPLAKTDIMTELAKRFGGEAKFARLVASALQLPQSRRMYVNAEKFQNALFKQWKDRGLDPMSVHVQVFKVDENNVASAGSALKNVVERYQRDVYRGPVEGIFVNPRRS
;
A
#
# COMPACT_ATOMS: atom_id res chain seq x y z
N MET A 1 22.22 15.92 8.39
CA MET A 1 21.66 15.52 7.08
C MET A 1 21.86 14.02 6.75
N ARG A 2 21.60 13.09 7.68
CA ARG A 2 21.82 11.64 7.47
C ARG A 2 20.53 10.79 7.34
N PHE A 3 19.36 11.39 7.57
CA PHE A 3 18.07 10.67 7.50
C PHE A 3 17.35 10.78 6.14
N PHE A 4 17.79 11.69 5.27
CA PHE A 4 17.12 12.07 4.02
C PHE A 4 17.22 11.04 2.88
N TYR A 5 18.17 10.10 2.97
CA TYR A 5 18.47 9.13 1.91
C TYR A 5 17.82 7.75 2.10
N THR A 6 17.24 7.48 3.27
CA THR A 6 16.88 6.11 3.68
C THR A 6 15.64 5.55 2.98
N GLY A 7 14.64 6.38 2.68
CA GLY A 7 13.38 5.92 2.07
C GLY A 7 13.50 5.55 0.59
N VAL A 8 14.16 6.40 -0.20
CA VAL A 8 14.39 6.14 -1.63
C VAL A 8 15.44 5.06 -1.82
N LEU A 9 16.52 5.05 -1.03
CA LEU A 9 17.44 3.89 -1.05
C LEU A 9 16.73 2.62 -0.64
N ALA A 10 15.85 2.62 0.38
CA ALA A 10 15.14 1.41 0.76
C ALA A 10 14.29 0.90 -0.40
N ILE A 11 13.49 1.74 -1.07
CA ILE A 11 12.67 1.31 -2.22
C ILE A 11 13.55 0.82 -3.38
N VAL A 12 14.65 1.51 -3.68
CA VAL A 12 15.56 1.13 -4.77
C VAL A 12 16.36 -0.14 -4.44
N PHE A 13 16.77 -0.31 -3.19
CA PHE A 13 17.46 -1.52 -2.69
C PHE A 13 16.48 -2.70 -2.57
N MET A 14 15.22 -2.42 -2.22
CA MET A 14 14.10 -3.35 -2.26
C MET A 14 13.74 -3.76 -3.69
N VAL A 15 13.91 -2.90 -4.71
CA VAL A 15 13.72 -3.32 -6.11
C VAL A 15 14.93 -4.13 -6.61
N TYR A 16 16.16 -3.73 -6.25
CA TYR A 16 17.39 -4.39 -6.69
C TYR A 16 17.57 -5.81 -6.13
N THR A 17 17.37 -6.00 -4.82
CA THR A 17 17.46 -7.33 -4.20
C THR A 17 16.52 -8.32 -4.88
N VAL A 18 15.38 -7.84 -5.37
CA VAL A 18 14.37 -8.65 -6.02
C VAL A 18 14.77 -9.06 -7.43
N CYS A 19 15.23 -8.10 -8.25
CA CYS A 19 15.75 -8.40 -9.59
C CYS A 19 16.94 -9.39 -9.55
N VAL A 20 17.75 -9.36 -8.50
CA VAL A 20 18.87 -10.31 -8.32
C VAL A 20 18.39 -11.70 -7.86
N SER A 21 17.36 -11.79 -7.01
CA SER A 21 16.88 -13.11 -6.54
C SER A 21 15.83 -13.79 -7.42
N THR A 22 15.19 -13.09 -8.37
CA THR A 22 14.42 -13.76 -9.43
C THR A 22 15.33 -14.39 -10.49
N ALA A 23 16.54 -13.87 -10.69
CA ALA A 23 17.56 -14.45 -11.57
C ALA A 23 18.25 -15.71 -11.01
N THR A 24 17.92 -16.16 -9.79
CA THR A 24 18.62 -17.28 -9.12
C THR A 24 17.74 -18.47 -8.73
N HIS A 25 16.43 -18.45 -9.01
CA HIS A 25 15.56 -19.61 -8.77
C HIS A 25 15.47 -20.52 -10.01
N LEU A 26 16.52 -21.32 -10.20
CA LEU A 26 16.42 -22.68 -10.72
C LEU A 26 16.83 -23.63 -9.58
N PRO A 27 16.23 -24.83 -9.49
CA PRO A 27 16.26 -25.66 -8.27
C PRO A 27 17.67 -26.13 -7.93
N SER A 28 18.04 -25.99 -6.67
CA SER A 28 19.34 -26.33 -6.11
C SER A 28 19.30 -27.64 -5.31
N THR A 29 20.38 -28.44 -5.40
CA THR A 29 20.85 -29.37 -4.36
C THR A 29 22.39 -29.53 -4.48
N PRO A 30 23.13 -30.04 -3.47
CA PRO A 30 23.49 -29.30 -2.27
C PRO A 30 24.99 -29.35 -1.89
N ASN A 31 25.38 -28.42 -0.99
CA ASN A 31 26.53 -28.43 -0.05
C ASN A 31 27.98 -28.44 -0.61
N THR A 32 28.83 -27.56 -0.07
CA THR A 32 29.69 -27.86 1.11
C THR A 32 30.31 -26.56 1.65
N ARG A 33 30.30 -26.39 2.98
CA ARG A 33 31.04 -25.34 3.72
C ARG A 33 32.55 -25.53 3.53
N SER A 34 33.28 -24.44 3.31
CA SER A 34 34.66 -24.28 3.78
C SER A 34 35.02 -22.79 3.84
N THR A 35 35.07 -22.27 5.05
CA THR A 35 35.80 -21.06 5.44
C THR A 35 37.26 -21.21 5.00
N LEU A 36 37.91 -20.17 4.47
CA LEU A 36 39.34 -19.89 4.67
C LEU A 36 39.72 -18.48 4.14
N THR A 37 40.14 -17.67 5.11
CA THR A 37 40.95 -16.44 5.12
C THR A 37 41.65 -16.01 3.82
N LEU A 38 41.36 -14.79 3.36
CA LEU A 38 42.15 -14.05 2.36
C LEU A 38 43.41 -13.47 3.00
N SER A 39 44.58 -14.01 2.65
CA SER A 39 45.86 -13.31 2.79
C SER A 39 46.10 -12.51 1.50
N VAL A 40 46.19 -11.18 1.61
CA VAL A 40 46.63 -10.30 0.52
C VAL A 40 48.06 -9.87 0.79
N ARG A 41 49.01 -10.40 0.01
CA ARG A 41 50.33 -9.79 -0.22
C ARG A 41 50.72 -9.92 -1.69
N SER A 42 50.41 -8.89 -2.47
CA SER A 42 51.14 -8.52 -3.70
C SER A 42 52.43 -7.80 -3.31
N LEU A 43 53.54 -7.76 -4.05
CA LEU A 43 54.07 -8.39 -5.26
C LEU A 43 55.54 -7.92 -5.26
N ARG A 44 56.52 -8.79 -5.55
CA ARG A 44 57.83 -8.33 -6.08
C ARG A 44 58.05 -8.98 -7.44
N THR A 45 58.38 -8.10 -8.38
CA THR A 45 58.79 -8.32 -9.76
C THR A 45 59.98 -9.27 -9.89
N ILE A 46 59.91 -10.25 -10.80
CA ILE A 46 61.07 -10.75 -11.57
C ILE A 46 60.60 -11.11 -13.00
N GLU A 47 61.45 -10.76 -13.95
CA GLU A 47 61.35 -10.84 -15.40
C GLU A 47 61.79 -12.23 -15.94
N LYS A 48 61.20 -12.63 -17.09
CA LYS A 48 61.58 -13.64 -18.10
C LYS A 48 62.16 -15.02 -17.69
N THR A 49 61.51 -16.08 -18.17
CA THR A 49 62.17 -17.14 -18.99
C THR A 49 61.15 -18.00 -19.74
N ASP A 50 61.66 -18.63 -20.79
CA ASP A 50 61.01 -19.21 -21.96
C ASP A 50 60.29 -20.56 -21.73
N ARG A 51 59.29 -20.81 -22.60
CA ARG A 51 58.88 -22.09 -23.25
C ARG A 51 58.15 -23.23 -22.48
N ILE A 52 56.92 -23.47 -22.99
CA ILE A 52 56.35 -24.73 -23.55
C ILE A 52 55.84 -25.84 -22.60
N ASP A 53 54.55 -26.15 -22.80
CA ASP A 53 53.75 -27.38 -22.64
C ASP A 53 53.47 -28.01 -21.25
N GLU A 54 52.22 -27.88 -20.79
CA GLU A 54 51.16 -28.91 -20.85
C GLU A 54 49.99 -28.48 -19.95
N GLU A 55 48.91 -27.96 -20.54
CA GLU A 55 47.63 -27.75 -19.86
C GLU A 55 47.00 -29.11 -19.51
N ARG A 56 47.23 -29.57 -18.29
CA ARG A 56 46.38 -30.59 -17.66
C ARG A 56 45.42 -29.92 -16.68
N GLY A 57 44.18 -29.76 -17.16
CA GLY A 57 42.91 -29.91 -16.43
C GLY A 57 42.67 -29.06 -15.17
N VAL A 58 41.44 -28.54 -15.05
CA VAL A 58 40.87 -27.91 -13.83
C VAL A 58 41.09 -26.40 -13.69
N THR A 59 41.01 -25.63 -14.78
CA THR A 59 40.95 -24.14 -14.73
C THR A 59 39.56 -23.55 -15.02
N GLY A 60 38.62 -24.35 -15.55
CA GLY A 60 37.29 -23.88 -15.99
C GLY A 60 36.33 -23.47 -14.86
N THR A 61 36.40 -24.13 -13.71
CA THR A 61 35.40 -23.95 -12.64
C THR A 61 35.77 -22.82 -11.67
N VAL A 62 37.05 -22.64 -11.35
CA VAL A 62 37.50 -21.59 -10.42
C VAL A 62 37.52 -20.22 -11.10
N SER A 63 37.93 -20.14 -12.37
CA SER A 63 37.92 -18.86 -13.12
C SER A 63 36.49 -18.34 -13.33
N SER A 64 35.52 -19.21 -13.61
CA SER A 64 34.11 -18.84 -13.75
C SER A 64 33.47 -18.46 -12.40
N LEU A 65 33.84 -19.12 -11.30
CA LEU A 65 33.41 -18.76 -9.94
C LEU A 65 34.01 -17.42 -9.46
N VAL A 66 35.28 -17.16 -9.75
CA VAL A 66 35.95 -15.89 -9.43
C VAL A 66 35.39 -14.75 -10.29
N LYS A 67 35.21 -14.97 -11.60
CA LYS A 67 34.62 -13.97 -12.51
C LYS A 67 33.18 -13.65 -12.15
N SER A 68 32.35 -14.64 -11.82
CA SER A 68 30.95 -14.39 -11.45
C SER A 68 30.82 -13.66 -10.11
N SER A 69 31.65 -13.99 -9.12
CA SER A 69 31.68 -13.32 -7.82
C SER A 69 32.18 -11.88 -7.94
N ALA A 70 33.29 -11.67 -8.66
CA ALA A 70 33.84 -10.34 -8.92
C ALA A 70 32.89 -9.49 -9.77
N SER A 71 32.26 -10.05 -10.80
CA SER A 71 31.24 -9.37 -11.62
C SER A 71 30.03 -8.94 -10.78
N LYS A 72 29.51 -9.81 -9.90
CA LYS A 72 28.43 -9.45 -8.96
C LYS A 72 28.83 -8.28 -8.04
N VAL A 73 30.07 -8.28 -7.54
CA VAL A 73 30.56 -7.21 -6.65
C VAL A 73 30.78 -5.90 -7.42
N ILE A 74 31.37 -5.95 -8.61
CA ILE A 74 31.60 -4.78 -9.48
C ILE A 74 30.27 -4.17 -9.92
N GLU A 75 29.28 -4.98 -10.30
CA GLU A 75 27.93 -4.52 -10.62
C GLU A 75 27.26 -3.87 -9.41
N SER A 76 27.41 -4.45 -8.22
CA SER A 76 26.85 -3.88 -6.98
C SER A 76 27.49 -2.55 -6.59
N ALA A 77 28.79 -2.37 -6.86
CA ALA A 77 29.53 -1.15 -6.58
C ALA A 77 29.22 -0.04 -7.61
N ALA A 78 29.20 -0.39 -8.90
CA ALA A 78 28.80 0.51 -9.98
C ALA A 78 27.35 0.97 -9.80
N LEU A 79 26.46 0.07 -9.39
CA LEU A 79 25.09 0.43 -9.07
C LEU A 79 25.03 1.35 -7.85
N LYS A 80 25.72 1.04 -6.75
CA LYS A 80 25.76 1.94 -5.57
C LYS A 80 26.26 3.35 -5.94
N ALA A 81 27.30 3.44 -6.77
CA ALA A 81 27.82 4.72 -7.27
C ALA A 81 26.79 5.44 -8.15
N TYR A 82 26.13 4.71 -9.05
CA TYR A 82 25.04 5.24 -9.88
C TYR A 82 23.88 5.77 -9.03
N LEU A 83 23.44 5.01 -8.03
CA LEU A 83 22.38 5.41 -7.10
C LEU A 83 22.77 6.62 -6.25
N ALA A 84 24.03 6.73 -5.84
CA ALA A 84 24.52 7.89 -5.11
C ALA A 84 24.62 9.15 -5.99
N ALA A 85 24.89 8.99 -7.29
CA ALA A 85 24.99 10.10 -8.24
C ALA A 85 23.63 10.64 -8.71
N ASN A 86 22.58 9.82 -8.70
CA ASN A 86 21.25 10.21 -9.18
C ASN A 86 20.32 10.57 -8.02
N LYS A 87 19.89 11.83 -7.96
CA LYS A 87 18.98 12.34 -6.92
C LYS A 87 17.51 11.96 -7.16
N ASP A 88 17.15 11.70 -8.41
CA ASP A 88 15.78 11.35 -8.80
C ASP A 88 15.58 9.82 -8.81
N GLY A 89 14.88 9.33 -7.79
CA GLY A 89 14.53 7.91 -7.68
C GLY A 89 13.61 7.41 -8.79
N ILE A 90 12.77 8.26 -9.39
CA ILE A 90 11.89 7.90 -10.50
C ILE A 90 12.72 7.63 -11.75
N TYR A 91 13.63 8.55 -12.08
CA TYR A 91 14.54 8.39 -13.22
C TYR A 91 15.35 7.10 -13.09
N VAL A 92 15.93 6.85 -11.91
CA VAL A 92 16.69 5.63 -11.62
C VAL A 92 15.85 4.38 -11.82
N LEU A 93 14.66 4.33 -11.21
CA LEU A 93 13.82 3.13 -11.27
C LEU A 93 13.28 2.87 -12.67
N ASN A 94 12.88 3.90 -13.41
CA ASN A 94 12.46 3.76 -14.80
C ASN A 94 13.59 3.24 -15.68
N LYS A 95 14.82 3.72 -15.48
CA LYS A 95 15.98 3.24 -16.23
C LYS A 95 16.31 1.79 -15.91
N LEU A 96 16.23 1.38 -14.64
CA LEU A 96 16.43 -0.01 -14.24
C LEU A 96 15.35 -0.94 -14.83
N LYS A 97 14.08 -0.54 -14.77
CA LYS A 97 12.97 -1.25 -15.41
C LYS A 97 13.21 -1.39 -16.91
N LEU A 98 13.55 -0.29 -17.59
CA LEU A 98 13.80 -0.29 -19.03
C LEU A 98 14.95 -1.22 -19.40
N ALA A 99 16.07 -1.13 -18.68
CA ALA A 99 17.23 -1.99 -18.91
C ALA A 99 16.92 -3.47 -18.71
N TYR A 100 16.08 -3.81 -17.73
CA TYR A 100 15.61 -5.18 -17.51
C TYR A 100 14.69 -5.64 -18.66
N ASN A 101 13.65 -4.87 -18.98
CA ASN A 101 12.69 -5.25 -20.01
C ASN A 101 13.31 -5.35 -21.42
N LEU A 102 14.35 -4.55 -21.72
CA LEU A 102 15.12 -4.68 -22.96
C LEU A 102 15.91 -6.00 -23.03
N LYS A 103 16.39 -6.50 -21.90
CA LYS A 103 17.10 -7.79 -21.82
C LYS A 103 16.15 -8.98 -21.74
N HIS A 104 14.92 -8.75 -21.28
CA HIS A 104 13.90 -9.77 -21.06
C HIS A 104 12.58 -9.35 -21.72
N PRO A 105 12.51 -9.36 -23.07
CA PRO A 105 11.34 -8.87 -23.80
C PRO A 105 10.07 -9.68 -23.52
N ASP A 106 10.21 -10.97 -23.23
CA ASP A 106 9.10 -11.89 -22.93
C ASP A 106 8.68 -11.87 -21.44
N GLU A 107 9.50 -11.27 -20.56
CA GLU A 107 9.28 -11.20 -19.10
C GLU A 107 9.30 -9.74 -18.63
N GLN A 108 8.48 -8.89 -19.24
CA GLN A 108 8.42 -7.49 -18.85
C GLN A 108 7.98 -7.34 -17.39
N ILE A 109 8.81 -6.70 -16.59
CA ILE A 109 8.49 -6.40 -15.19
C ILE A 109 7.84 -5.02 -15.07
N SER A 110 6.97 -4.89 -14.07
CA SER A 110 6.59 -3.61 -13.50
C SER A 110 7.24 -3.45 -12.13
N LEU A 111 7.68 -2.24 -11.79
CA LEU A 111 8.31 -1.96 -10.49
C LEU A 111 7.36 -2.30 -9.33
N VAL A 112 6.08 -1.98 -9.49
CA VAL A 112 5.04 -2.34 -8.52
C VAL A 112 4.86 -3.85 -8.43
N GLY A 113 4.88 -4.57 -9.55
CA GLY A 113 4.79 -6.03 -9.57
C GLY A 113 5.95 -6.67 -8.80
N VAL A 114 7.18 -6.21 -9.05
CA VAL A 114 8.39 -6.64 -8.33
C VAL A 114 8.25 -6.43 -6.82
N LEU A 115 7.81 -5.24 -6.40
CA LEU A 115 7.59 -4.93 -4.99
C LEU A 115 6.46 -5.79 -4.39
N SER A 116 5.37 -5.99 -5.13
CA SER A 116 4.19 -6.73 -4.65
C SER A 116 4.47 -8.23 -4.52
N THR A 117 5.29 -8.81 -5.40
CA THR A 117 5.75 -10.20 -5.29
C THR A 117 6.55 -10.45 -4.01
N ARG A 118 7.23 -9.43 -3.48
CA ARG A 118 8.11 -9.58 -2.31
C ARG A 118 7.49 -9.16 -1.00
N TYR A 119 6.70 -8.09 -1.01
CA TYR A 119 6.10 -7.52 0.21
C TYR A 119 4.60 -7.78 0.33
N GLY A 120 3.95 -8.22 -0.76
CA GLY A 120 2.51 -8.32 -0.86
C GLY A 120 1.86 -7.01 -1.29
N ASP A 121 0.77 -7.13 -2.05
CA ASP A 121 0.00 -5.99 -2.58
C ASP A 121 -0.44 -5.00 -1.49
N ASP A 122 -0.90 -5.51 -0.33
CA ASP A 122 -1.39 -4.67 0.77
C ASP A 122 -0.28 -3.83 1.42
N ALA A 123 0.89 -4.44 1.65
CA ALA A 123 2.01 -3.76 2.28
C ALA A 123 2.56 -2.68 1.35
N VAL A 124 2.68 -2.98 0.05
CA VAL A 124 3.09 -2.03 -0.97
C VAL A 124 2.11 -0.86 -1.04
N ALA A 125 0.80 -1.11 -1.14
CA ALA A 125 -0.20 -0.05 -1.23
C ALA A 125 -0.15 0.88 0.00
N LYS A 126 -0.09 0.31 1.22
CA LYS A 126 0.00 1.09 2.47
C LYS A 126 1.30 1.90 2.56
N ALA A 127 2.42 1.31 2.12
CA ALA A 127 3.72 1.98 2.10
C ALA A 127 3.71 3.16 1.12
N LEU A 128 3.13 2.98 -0.08
CA LEU A 128 3.01 4.04 -1.08
C LEU A 128 2.13 5.20 -0.59
N VAL A 129 0.97 4.93 0.01
CA VAL A 129 0.13 5.98 0.63
C VAL A 129 0.90 6.72 1.74
N THR A 130 1.74 6.04 2.52
CA THR A 130 2.58 6.69 3.53
C THR A 130 3.65 7.57 2.91
N ALA A 131 4.31 7.08 1.86
CA ALA A 131 5.42 7.76 1.19
C ALA A 131 4.96 9.01 0.41
N LYS A 132 3.70 9.07 -0.03
CA LYS A 132 3.07 10.28 -0.60
C LYS A 132 3.10 11.47 0.34
N GLY A 133 2.98 11.22 1.65
CA GLY A 133 3.02 12.27 2.67
C GLY A 133 4.43 12.78 3.01
N ARG A 134 5.47 12.34 2.30
CA ARG A 134 6.87 12.72 2.56
C ARG A 134 7.44 13.43 1.34
N THR A 135 7.91 14.66 1.53
CA THR A 135 8.41 15.56 0.45
C THR A 135 9.35 14.85 -0.52
N ASN A 136 10.31 14.07 -0.01
CA ASN A 136 11.38 13.48 -0.83
C ASN A 136 10.98 12.18 -1.55
N SER A 137 9.82 11.62 -1.24
CA SER A 137 9.33 10.39 -1.88
C SER A 137 7.95 10.55 -2.51
N ALA A 138 7.36 11.75 -2.44
CA ALA A 138 5.99 11.99 -2.85
C ALA A 138 5.77 11.64 -4.33
N GLU A 139 6.54 12.25 -5.23
CA GLU A 139 6.39 12.06 -6.67
C GLU A 139 6.56 10.59 -7.08
N LEU A 140 7.57 9.92 -6.51
CA LEU A 140 7.83 8.50 -6.80
C LEU A 140 6.70 7.62 -6.26
N ALA A 141 6.24 7.88 -5.04
CA ALA A 141 5.17 7.14 -4.43
C ALA A 141 3.84 7.33 -5.19
N GLU A 142 3.55 8.53 -5.66
CA GLU A 142 2.40 8.81 -6.51
C GLU A 142 2.48 8.08 -7.85
N SER A 143 3.65 8.10 -8.50
CA SER A 143 3.88 7.37 -9.74
C SER A 143 3.65 5.86 -9.56
N LEU A 144 4.26 5.28 -8.52
CA LEU A 144 4.11 3.85 -8.22
C LEU A 144 2.69 3.49 -7.79
N GLN A 145 2.01 4.33 -6.99
CA GLN A 145 0.63 4.05 -6.61
C GLN A 145 -0.29 4.10 -7.83
N ARG A 146 -0.14 5.09 -8.72
CA ARG A 146 -0.89 5.14 -9.98
C ARG A 146 -0.64 3.91 -10.85
N GLN A 147 0.61 3.45 -10.96
CA GLN A 147 0.94 2.20 -11.65
C GLN A 147 0.24 0.99 -11.03
N GLN A 148 0.18 0.90 -9.70
CA GLN A 148 -0.53 -0.17 -9.00
C GLN A 148 -2.03 -0.17 -9.31
N LEU A 149 -2.67 0.99 -9.16
CA LEU A 149 -4.12 1.14 -9.33
C LEU A 149 -4.55 0.94 -10.79
N ASN A 150 -3.81 1.53 -11.74
CA ASN A 150 -4.06 1.32 -13.16
C ASN A 150 -3.80 -0.13 -13.56
N GLY A 151 -2.77 -0.78 -13.01
CA GLY A 151 -2.53 -2.21 -13.23
C GLY A 151 -3.73 -3.06 -12.82
N TRP A 152 -4.38 -2.78 -11.69
CA TRP A 152 -5.63 -3.46 -11.33
C TRP A 152 -6.79 -3.09 -12.26
N LEU A 153 -6.90 -1.84 -12.69
CA LEU A 153 -7.99 -1.38 -13.56
C LEU A 153 -7.89 -1.94 -14.98
N ASP A 154 -6.70 -1.95 -15.57
CA ASP A 154 -6.41 -2.43 -16.93
C ASP A 154 -6.61 -3.94 -17.02
N ASN A 155 -6.34 -4.67 -15.92
CA ASN A 155 -6.65 -6.09 -15.78
C ASN A 155 -8.09 -6.36 -15.31
N GLN A 156 -8.98 -5.36 -15.41
CA GLN A 156 -10.42 -5.45 -15.12
C GLN A 156 -10.73 -6.04 -13.74
N LYS A 157 -9.88 -5.76 -12.74
CA LYS A 157 -10.11 -6.26 -11.39
C LYS A 157 -11.35 -5.61 -10.79
N THR A 158 -12.10 -6.39 -10.01
CA THR A 158 -13.28 -5.87 -9.31
C THR A 158 -12.86 -5.12 -8.05
N ILE A 159 -13.74 -4.25 -7.53
CA ILE A 159 -13.50 -3.57 -6.26
C ILE A 159 -13.35 -4.59 -5.12
N GLU A 160 -14.12 -5.69 -5.16
CA GLU A 160 -14.00 -6.80 -4.20
C GLU A 160 -12.62 -7.46 -4.25
N TYR A 161 -12.09 -7.72 -5.44
CA TYR A 161 -10.74 -8.24 -5.61
C TYR A 161 -9.70 -7.28 -4.99
N VAL A 162 -9.82 -5.97 -5.27
CA VAL A 162 -8.91 -4.96 -4.72
C VAL A 162 -9.02 -4.88 -3.20
N MET A 163 -10.23 -4.93 -2.63
CA MET A 163 -10.42 -5.03 -1.17
C MET A 163 -9.71 -6.24 -0.58
N GLY A 164 -9.82 -7.41 -1.24
CA GLY A 164 -9.09 -8.62 -0.85
C GLY A 164 -7.57 -8.41 -0.87
N LYS A 165 -7.04 -7.81 -1.94
CA LYS A 165 -5.61 -7.49 -2.06
C LYS A 165 -5.12 -6.48 -1.03
N LEU A 166 -5.96 -5.53 -0.63
CA LEU A 166 -5.66 -4.54 0.40
C LEU A 166 -5.90 -5.05 1.83
N LYS A 167 -6.33 -6.31 1.98
CA LYS A 167 -6.74 -6.93 3.25
C LYS A 167 -7.80 -6.10 3.99
N ILE A 168 -8.72 -5.50 3.23
CA ILE A 168 -9.96 -4.91 3.76
C ILE A 168 -10.90 -6.10 3.96
N GLY A 169 -10.93 -6.58 5.19
CA GLY A 169 -11.65 -7.78 5.59
C GLY A 169 -12.76 -7.48 6.58
N ASP A 170 -13.22 -8.52 7.27
CA ASP A 170 -14.38 -8.43 8.17
C ASP A 170 -14.02 -7.80 9.52
N ASP A 171 -12.73 -7.61 9.81
CA ASP A 171 -12.25 -6.85 10.95
C ASP A 171 -12.25 -5.34 10.64
N TRP A 172 -13.28 -4.68 11.17
CA TRP A 172 -13.45 -3.23 11.05
C TRP A 172 -12.35 -2.43 11.74
N THR A 173 -11.84 -2.88 12.87
CA THR A 173 -10.83 -2.17 13.68
C THR A 173 -9.50 -2.11 12.94
N LEU A 174 -9.08 -3.22 12.34
CA LEU A 174 -7.89 -3.28 11.48
C LEU A 174 -8.08 -2.45 10.21
N THR A 175 -9.27 -2.53 9.61
CA THR A 175 -9.60 -1.79 8.38
C THR A 175 -9.56 -0.28 8.59
N THR A 176 -10.22 0.22 9.62
CA THR A 176 -10.31 1.67 9.91
C THR A 176 -9.00 2.30 10.38
N SER A 177 -8.09 1.50 10.92
CA SER A 177 -6.76 1.98 11.32
C SER A 177 -5.76 2.00 10.15
N SER A 178 -6.12 1.41 9.01
CA SER A 178 -5.21 1.16 7.90
C SER A 178 -5.27 2.26 6.83
N ARG A 179 -4.15 2.44 6.11
CA ARG A 179 -4.07 3.25 4.88
C ARG A 179 -4.68 2.58 3.66
N SER A 180 -5.14 1.34 3.79
CA SER A 180 -5.82 0.61 2.71
C SER A 180 -7.10 1.32 2.27
N LEU A 181 -7.79 2.02 3.18
CA LEU A 181 -8.98 2.81 2.82
C LEU A 181 -8.64 3.98 1.88
N ASP A 182 -7.49 4.63 2.04
CA ASP A 182 -7.04 5.69 1.14
C ASP A 182 -6.75 5.13 -0.26
N ALA A 183 -6.10 3.96 -0.34
CA ALA A 183 -5.82 3.29 -1.60
C ALA A 183 -7.09 2.78 -2.31
N LEU A 184 -8.06 2.25 -1.54
CA LEU A 184 -9.35 1.83 -2.06
C LEU A 184 -10.16 3.01 -2.59
N ASP A 185 -10.21 4.12 -1.85
CA ASP A 185 -10.91 5.35 -2.26
C ASP A 185 -10.36 5.88 -3.59
N GLU A 186 -9.03 5.89 -3.75
CA GLU A 186 -8.37 6.29 -4.99
C GLU A 186 -8.67 5.31 -6.14
N TYR A 187 -8.70 4.01 -5.87
CA TYR A 187 -9.11 3.01 -6.86
C TYR A 187 -10.55 3.20 -7.33
N ILE A 188 -11.50 3.40 -6.41
CA ILE A 188 -12.92 3.61 -6.73
C ILE A 188 -13.11 4.89 -7.57
N ARG A 189 -12.36 5.95 -7.30
CA ARG A 189 -12.37 7.16 -8.16
C ARG A 189 -11.97 6.83 -9.60
N LEU A 190 -10.89 6.08 -9.80
CA LEU A 190 -10.44 5.66 -11.14
C LEU A 190 -11.44 4.71 -11.81
N PHE A 191 -11.99 3.77 -11.05
CA PHE A 191 -13.03 2.86 -11.49
C PHE A 191 -14.26 3.61 -12.01
N ASN A 192 -14.73 4.62 -11.26
CA ASN A 192 -15.90 5.43 -11.62
C ASN A 192 -15.69 6.29 -12.87
N VAL A 193 -14.45 6.66 -13.18
CA VAL A 193 -14.09 7.35 -14.43
C VAL A 193 -14.16 6.38 -15.61
N ARG A 194 -13.66 5.15 -15.43
CA ARG A 194 -13.64 4.12 -16.49
C ARG A 194 -15.02 3.51 -16.74
N TYR A 195 -15.81 3.31 -15.70
CA TYR A 195 -17.10 2.63 -15.73
C TYR A 195 -18.21 3.56 -15.21
N PRO A 196 -18.57 4.62 -15.96
CA PRO A 196 -19.50 5.65 -15.49
C PRO A 196 -20.92 5.14 -15.25
N LEU A 197 -21.31 4.01 -15.87
CA LEU A 197 -22.61 3.36 -15.66
C LEU A 197 -22.65 2.46 -14.42
N ALA A 198 -21.49 2.07 -13.88
CA ALA A 198 -21.35 1.19 -12.72
C ALA A 198 -20.79 1.92 -11.50
N LYS A 199 -20.98 3.25 -11.43
CA LYS A 199 -20.42 4.09 -10.36
C LYS A 199 -20.86 3.58 -8.98
N THR A 200 -19.91 3.60 -8.06
CA THR A 200 -20.13 3.30 -6.65
C THR A 200 -19.25 4.22 -5.79
N ASP A 201 -19.31 4.07 -4.49
CA ASP A 201 -18.51 4.84 -3.56
C ASP A 201 -17.98 3.94 -2.43
N ILE A 202 -16.93 4.39 -1.75
CA ILE A 202 -16.29 3.61 -0.69
C ILE A 202 -17.26 3.26 0.45
N MET A 203 -18.24 4.11 0.73
CA MET A 203 -19.26 3.89 1.76
C MET A 203 -20.14 2.69 1.38
N THR A 204 -20.66 2.69 0.14
CA THR A 204 -21.46 1.60 -0.42
C THR A 204 -20.70 0.28 -0.45
N GLU A 205 -19.44 0.29 -0.89
CA GLU A 205 -18.63 -0.93 -1.00
C GLU A 205 -18.22 -1.49 0.36
N LEU A 206 -17.89 -0.65 1.34
CA LEU A 206 -17.64 -1.10 2.71
C LEU A 206 -18.92 -1.58 3.38
N ALA A 207 -20.06 -0.91 3.19
CA ALA A 207 -21.33 -1.37 3.72
C ALA A 207 -21.66 -2.78 3.21
N LYS A 208 -21.51 -3.04 1.90
CA LYS A 208 -21.63 -4.40 1.34
C LYS A 208 -20.67 -5.38 2.02
N ARG A 209 -19.39 -5.01 2.12
CA ARG A 209 -18.36 -5.87 2.70
C ARG A 209 -18.64 -6.24 4.17
N PHE A 210 -19.15 -5.31 4.96
CA PHE A 210 -19.40 -5.50 6.40
C PHE A 210 -20.81 -6.02 6.72
N GLY A 211 -21.59 -6.48 5.74
CA GLY A 211 -22.90 -7.10 5.96
C GLY A 211 -24.07 -6.12 5.97
N GLY A 212 -24.00 -5.07 5.17
CA GLY A 212 -25.05 -4.09 4.94
C GLY A 212 -24.92 -2.80 5.74
N GLU A 213 -25.69 -1.79 5.33
CA GLU A 213 -25.72 -0.44 5.90
C GLU A 213 -25.88 -0.45 7.42
N ALA A 214 -26.81 -1.26 7.94
CA ALA A 214 -27.09 -1.35 9.38
C ALA A 214 -25.89 -1.82 10.19
N LYS A 215 -25.23 -2.90 9.75
CA LYS A 215 -24.08 -3.48 10.46
C LYS A 215 -22.87 -2.55 10.36
N PHE A 216 -22.65 -1.98 9.18
CA PHE A 216 -21.62 -0.97 8.96
C PHE A 216 -21.80 0.27 9.85
N ALA A 217 -23.01 0.83 9.93
CA ALA A 217 -23.29 2.00 10.78
C ALA A 217 -23.03 1.71 12.27
N ARG A 218 -23.34 0.50 12.76
CA ARG A 218 -23.00 0.08 14.13
C ARG A 218 -21.48 0.00 14.34
N LEU A 219 -20.75 -0.57 13.39
CA LEU A 219 -19.28 -0.66 13.45
C LEU A 219 -18.63 0.74 13.50
N VAL A 220 -19.09 1.65 12.64
CA VAL A 220 -18.67 3.06 12.64
C VAL A 220 -18.93 3.71 14.01
N ALA A 221 -20.13 3.50 14.57
CA ALA A 221 -20.50 4.04 15.86
C ALA A 221 -19.62 3.52 17.01
N SER A 222 -19.37 2.21 17.03
CA SER A 222 -18.46 1.59 18.00
C SER A 222 -17.05 2.18 17.89
N ALA A 223 -16.57 2.44 16.67
CA ALA A 223 -15.26 3.03 16.45
C ALA A 223 -15.13 4.47 16.94
N LEU A 224 -16.22 5.24 16.98
CA LEU A 224 -16.27 6.58 17.57
C LEU A 224 -16.40 6.56 19.09
N GLN A 225 -17.00 5.52 19.67
CA GLN A 225 -17.14 5.39 21.12
C GLN A 225 -15.80 5.03 21.78
N LEU A 226 -15.06 4.09 21.19
CA LEU A 226 -13.79 3.60 21.75
C LEU A 226 -12.69 3.58 20.67
N PRO A 227 -12.27 4.75 20.17
CA PRO A 227 -11.25 4.83 19.13
C PRO A 227 -9.91 4.30 19.65
N GLN A 228 -9.36 3.30 18.96
CA GLN A 228 -8.05 2.72 19.29
C GLN A 228 -6.89 3.50 18.65
N SER A 229 -7.19 4.41 17.73
CA SER A 229 -6.21 5.29 17.11
C SER A 229 -6.86 6.56 16.57
N ARG A 230 -6.06 7.62 16.38
CA ARG A 230 -6.53 8.86 15.75
C ARG A 230 -7.07 8.61 14.34
N ARG A 231 -6.43 7.73 13.56
CA ARG A 231 -6.88 7.41 12.19
C ARG A 231 -8.24 6.71 12.19
N MET A 232 -8.43 5.76 13.10
CA MET A 232 -9.71 5.08 13.28
C MET A 232 -10.82 6.09 13.60
N TYR A 233 -10.58 7.02 14.52
CA TYR A 233 -11.53 8.11 14.81
C TYR A 233 -11.86 8.93 13.55
N VAL A 234 -10.86 9.45 12.84
CA VAL A 234 -11.06 10.29 11.65
C VAL A 234 -11.83 9.56 10.55
N ASN A 235 -11.50 8.28 10.33
CA ASN A 235 -12.21 7.47 9.35
C ASN A 235 -13.65 7.20 9.77
N ALA A 236 -13.88 6.84 11.04
CA ALA A 236 -15.22 6.59 11.56
C ALA A 236 -16.09 7.87 11.52
N GLU A 237 -15.52 9.03 11.84
CA GLU A 237 -16.20 10.33 11.74
C GLU A 237 -16.58 10.65 10.29
N LYS A 238 -15.65 10.46 9.34
CA LYS A 238 -15.92 10.61 7.90
C LYS A 238 -17.08 9.72 7.45
N PHE A 239 -17.08 8.44 7.86
CA PHE A 239 -18.14 7.50 7.47
C PHE A 239 -19.48 7.81 8.16
N GLN A 240 -19.48 8.23 9.42
CA GLN A 240 -20.68 8.66 10.12
C GLN A 240 -21.33 9.86 9.42
N ASN A 241 -20.53 10.87 9.09
CA ASN A 241 -21.03 12.06 8.41
C ASN A 241 -21.61 11.73 7.02
N ALA A 242 -20.95 10.82 6.29
CA ALA A 242 -21.45 10.33 5.00
C ALA A 242 -22.77 9.56 5.14
N LEU A 243 -22.89 8.66 6.12
CA LEU A 243 -24.14 7.95 6.45
C LEU A 243 -25.26 8.93 6.76
N PHE A 244 -25.01 9.91 7.63
CA PHE A 244 -26.02 10.89 8.03
C PHE A 244 -26.47 11.76 6.86
N LYS A 245 -25.53 12.20 6.02
CA LYS A 245 -25.86 12.90 4.78
C LYS A 245 -26.73 12.04 3.88
N GLN A 246 -26.39 10.77 3.69
CA GLN A 246 -27.18 9.83 2.87
C GLN A 246 -28.60 9.63 3.43
N TRP A 247 -28.75 9.50 4.75
CA TRP A 247 -30.07 9.38 5.38
C TRP A 247 -30.90 10.64 5.19
N LYS A 248 -30.28 11.82 5.32
CA LYS A 248 -30.95 13.11 5.07
C LYS A 248 -31.35 13.28 3.61
N ASP A 249 -30.46 12.94 2.68
CA ASP A 249 -30.72 13.00 1.23
C ASP A 249 -31.85 12.04 0.83
N ARG A 250 -32.02 10.92 1.56
CA ARG A 250 -33.14 9.98 1.43
C ARG A 250 -34.42 10.43 2.13
N GLY A 251 -34.42 11.57 2.82
CA GLY A 251 -35.56 12.09 3.57
C GLY A 251 -35.92 11.29 4.82
N LEU A 252 -34.97 10.55 5.40
CA LEU A 252 -35.23 9.73 6.58
C LEU A 252 -35.19 10.59 7.85
N ASP A 253 -36.30 10.64 8.58
CA ASP A 253 -36.31 11.13 9.95
C ASP A 253 -35.70 10.09 10.92
N PRO A 254 -35.40 10.46 12.18
CA PRO A 254 -34.81 9.53 13.16
C PRO A 254 -35.59 8.22 13.36
N MET A 255 -36.93 8.26 13.36
CA MET A 255 -37.78 7.07 13.47
C MET A 255 -37.63 6.20 12.22
N SER A 256 -37.67 6.81 11.03
CA SER A 256 -37.43 6.12 9.77
C SER A 256 -36.05 5.46 9.71
N VAL A 257 -35.01 6.04 10.32
CA VAL A 257 -33.68 5.41 10.42
C VAL A 257 -33.73 4.14 11.29
N HIS A 258 -34.42 4.16 12.43
CA HIS A 258 -34.60 2.96 13.27
C HIS A 258 -35.26 1.81 12.51
N VAL A 259 -36.36 2.09 11.81
CA VAL A 259 -37.16 1.07 11.13
C VAL A 259 -36.51 0.63 9.82
N GLN A 260 -36.17 1.59 8.94
CA GLN A 260 -35.76 1.27 7.57
C GLN A 260 -34.28 0.86 7.46
N VAL A 261 -33.38 1.53 8.18
CA VAL A 261 -31.94 1.22 8.14
C VAL A 261 -31.66 0.09 9.10
N PHE A 262 -32.03 0.26 10.37
CA PHE A 262 -31.64 -0.67 11.42
C PHE A 262 -32.57 -1.88 11.61
N LYS A 263 -33.70 -1.92 10.90
CA LYS A 263 -34.70 -2.99 10.96
C LYS A 263 -35.23 -3.24 12.38
N VAL A 264 -35.37 -2.17 13.15
CA VAL A 264 -36.00 -2.21 14.49
C VAL A 264 -37.51 -2.16 14.34
N ASP A 265 -38.23 -2.96 15.13
CA ASP A 265 -39.69 -2.91 15.20
C ASP A 265 -40.14 -1.51 15.64
N GLU A 266 -41.04 -0.90 14.86
CA GLU A 266 -41.60 0.43 15.10
C GLU A 266 -42.26 0.53 16.48
N ASN A 267 -42.90 -0.55 16.94
CA ASN A 267 -43.57 -0.60 18.24
C ASN A 267 -42.62 -0.87 19.41
N ASN A 268 -41.34 -1.16 19.13
CA ASN A 268 -40.36 -1.55 20.12
C ASN A 268 -39.00 -0.84 19.96
N VAL A 269 -38.98 0.38 19.39
CA VAL A 269 -37.73 1.15 19.23
C VAL A 269 -37.04 1.41 20.58
N ALA A 270 -37.82 1.48 21.66
CA ALA A 270 -37.30 1.58 23.03
C ALA A 270 -36.44 0.38 23.46
N SER A 271 -36.55 -0.80 22.84
CA SER A 271 -35.69 -1.95 23.16
C SER A 271 -34.37 -1.95 22.39
N ALA A 272 -34.17 -1.03 21.44
CA ALA A 272 -32.93 -0.93 20.68
C ALA A 272 -31.70 -0.79 21.59
N GLY A 273 -30.63 -1.50 21.25
CA GLY A 273 -29.36 -1.43 21.97
C GLY A 273 -28.80 -0.01 22.05
N SER A 274 -28.10 0.31 23.14
CA SER A 274 -27.57 1.65 23.43
C SER A 274 -26.71 2.23 22.30
N ALA A 275 -25.86 1.42 21.68
CA ALA A 275 -25.04 1.84 20.55
C ALA A 275 -25.87 2.32 19.35
N LEU A 276 -27.02 1.69 19.10
CA LEU A 276 -27.93 2.06 18.02
C LEU A 276 -28.64 3.38 18.29
N LYS A 277 -29.17 3.52 19.51
CA LYS A 277 -29.82 4.75 19.99
C LYS A 277 -28.86 5.92 19.89
N ASN A 278 -27.61 5.74 20.34
CA ASN A 278 -26.57 6.76 20.24
C ASN A 278 -26.30 7.23 18.80
N VAL A 279 -26.42 6.35 17.80
CA VAL A 279 -26.24 6.74 16.39
C VAL A 279 -27.40 7.61 15.91
N VAL A 280 -28.63 7.19 16.19
CA VAL A 280 -29.82 7.91 15.73
C VAL A 280 -29.98 9.24 16.48
N GLU A 281 -29.65 9.29 17.77
CA GLU A 281 -29.64 10.53 18.55
C GLU A 281 -28.61 11.54 18.02
N ARG A 282 -27.42 11.10 17.59
CA ARG A 282 -26.45 11.97 16.92
C ARG A 282 -26.97 12.45 15.57
N TYR A 283 -27.54 11.56 14.75
CA TYR A 283 -28.16 11.95 13.48
C TYR A 283 -29.24 13.02 13.68
N GLN A 284 -30.12 12.81 14.67
CA GLN A 284 -31.18 13.75 15.02
C GLN A 284 -30.63 15.12 15.40
N ARG A 285 -29.59 15.14 16.24
CA ARG A 285 -28.96 16.35 16.77
C ARG A 285 -28.18 17.11 15.70
N ASP A 286 -27.29 16.43 14.99
CA ASP A 286 -26.24 17.07 14.22
C ASP A 286 -26.70 17.40 12.78
N VAL A 287 -27.69 16.66 12.25
CA VAL A 287 -28.02 16.70 10.82
C VAL A 287 -29.51 16.96 10.56
N TYR A 288 -30.41 16.29 11.29
CA TYR A 288 -31.86 16.39 11.06
C TYR A 288 -32.47 17.68 11.64
N ARG A 289 -32.29 17.95 12.94
CA ARG A 289 -32.75 19.21 13.56
C ARG A 289 -31.85 20.41 13.22
N GLY A 290 -30.59 20.14 12.85
CA GLY A 290 -29.54 21.15 12.72
C GLY A 290 -29.04 21.62 14.09
N PRO A 291 -27.90 22.35 14.15
CA PRO A 291 -27.46 22.98 15.38
C PRO A 291 -28.57 23.93 15.85
N VAL A 292 -28.98 23.78 17.10
CA VAL A 292 -29.82 24.77 17.76
C VAL A 292 -28.99 26.06 17.79
N GLU A 293 -29.29 27.03 16.93
CA GLU A 293 -28.76 28.38 17.10
C GLU A 293 -29.14 28.81 18.51
N GLY A 294 -28.11 28.96 19.36
CA GLY A 294 -28.31 29.31 20.74
C GLY A 294 -29.14 30.58 20.79
N ILE A 295 -30.29 30.51 21.46
CA ILE A 295 -31.06 31.69 21.84
C ILE A 295 -30.12 32.51 22.73
N PHE A 296 -29.42 33.47 22.14
CA PHE A 296 -28.70 34.49 22.88
C PHE A 296 -29.77 35.40 23.49
N VAL A 297 -30.31 34.98 24.63
CA VAL A 297 -31.16 35.87 25.45
C VAL A 297 -30.24 36.96 25.94
N ASN A 298 -30.32 38.13 25.29
CA ASN A 298 -29.57 39.31 25.66
C ASN A 298 -30.07 39.79 27.04
N PRO A 299 -29.29 39.71 28.14
CA PRO A 299 -29.79 39.95 29.49
C PRO A 299 -30.09 41.42 29.82
N ARG A 300 -30.06 42.33 28.84
CA ARG A 300 -30.25 43.77 29.08
C ARG A 300 -31.47 44.30 28.35
N ARG A 301 -32.64 44.01 28.91
CA ARG A 301 -33.77 44.94 28.95
C ARG A 301 -34.64 44.56 30.16
N SER A 302 -34.21 45.05 31.32
CA SER A 302 -35.11 45.50 32.37
C SER A 302 -35.23 47.01 32.27
#